data_AF-A0A315VW42-F1
#
_entry.id   AF-A0A315VW42-F1
#
_cell.length_a   1.000
_cell.length_b   1.000
_cell.length_c   1.000
_cell.angle_alpha   90.00
_cell.angle_beta   90.00
_cell.angle_gamma   90.00
#
_symmetry.space_group_name_H-M   'P 1'
#
loop_
_entity.id
_entity.type
_entity.pdbx_description
1 polymer ?
#
loop_
_entity_poly.entity_id
_entity_poly.type
_entity_poly.pdbx_seq_one_letter_code
_entity_poly.pdbx_strand_id
1 'polypeptide(L)'
;MEFLQWDTEDVAKWVESIGFSKYKACFTENFITGRKLIHVNCNNLPKLGVTDFRDMLVISASVRLLLGITETPWDNSIADPRRDTMALFLEVKSRTGRWTDSLTYHHFLYYLEDPDAEPEDEEDEEDEDDEDDEEEDDENEDDKNEDDKNEDDKNEFDKNEFDKNEDDKNEFDKN
;
A
#
# COMPACT_ATOMS: atom_id res chain seq x y z
N MET A 1 -0.30 1.06 17.09
CA MET A 1 -0.36 2.03 15.97
C MET A 1 -0.91 1.32 14.74
N GLU A 2 -2.16 0.87 14.83
CA GLU A 2 -2.81 0.07 13.77
C GLU A 2 -2.95 0.88 12.47
N PHE A 3 -3.17 2.19 12.59
CA PHE A 3 -3.29 3.08 11.45
C PHE A 3 -2.08 3.08 10.51
N LEU A 4 -0.88 2.69 10.95
CA LEU A 4 0.30 2.65 10.07
C LEU A 4 0.21 1.58 8.99
N GLN A 5 -0.62 0.56 9.20
CA GLN A 5 -0.84 -0.54 8.26
C GLN A 5 -2.04 -0.29 7.34
N TRP A 6 -2.78 0.80 7.54
CA TRP A 6 -3.94 1.13 6.72
C TRP A 6 -3.54 1.39 5.27
N ASP A 7 -4.27 0.72 4.39
CA ASP A 7 -4.26 1.02 2.97
C ASP A 7 -5.08 2.30 2.67
N THR A 8 -5.25 2.60 1.39
CA THR A 8 -5.99 3.77 0.93
C THR A 8 -7.49 3.67 1.25
N GLU A 9 -8.06 2.47 1.18
CA GLU A 9 -9.46 2.20 1.42
C GLU A 9 -9.81 2.34 2.90
N ASP A 10 -8.96 1.88 3.80
CA ASP A 10 -9.14 1.99 5.25
C ASP A 10 -9.07 3.45 5.70
N VAL A 11 -8.13 4.23 5.15
CA VAL A 11 -8.10 5.69 5.37
C VAL A 11 -9.40 6.33 4.86
N ALA A 12 -9.90 5.94 3.70
CA ALA A 12 -11.14 6.49 3.17
C ALA A 12 -12.38 6.12 4.01
N LYS A 13 -12.45 4.88 4.53
CA LYS A 13 -13.50 4.46 5.49
C LYS A 13 -13.40 5.26 6.78
N TRP A 14 -12.18 5.53 7.27
CA TRP A 14 -11.99 6.37 8.44
C TRP A 14 -12.49 7.80 8.19
N VAL A 15 -12.15 8.42 7.05
CA VAL A 15 -12.65 9.75 6.65
C VAL A 15 -14.18 9.77 6.54
N GLU A 16 -14.80 8.69 6.09
CA GLU A 16 -16.26 8.55 6.09
C GLU A 16 -16.84 8.49 7.51
N SER A 17 -16.19 7.74 8.42
CA SER A 17 -16.67 7.58 9.79
C SER A 17 -16.64 8.88 10.62
N ILE A 18 -15.72 9.81 10.30
CA ILE A 18 -15.69 11.15 10.89
C ILE A 18 -16.68 12.12 10.23
N GLY A 19 -17.50 11.67 9.27
CA GLY A 19 -18.58 12.44 8.63
C GLY A 19 -18.19 13.16 7.33
N PHE A 20 -17.02 12.87 6.77
CA PHE A 20 -16.47 13.57 5.60
C PHE A 20 -16.47 12.71 4.33
N SER A 21 -17.56 11.98 4.10
CA SER A 21 -17.71 11.05 2.96
C SER A 21 -17.45 11.69 1.58
N LYS A 22 -17.74 12.99 1.44
CA LYS A 22 -17.45 13.77 0.22
C LYS A 22 -15.96 13.84 -0.15
N TYR A 23 -15.06 13.61 0.82
CA TYR A 23 -13.61 13.63 0.60
C TYR A 23 -13.00 12.24 0.42
N LYS A 24 -13.77 11.15 0.41
CA LYS A 24 -13.22 9.79 0.21
C LYS A 24 -12.35 9.70 -1.04
N ALA A 25 -12.88 10.17 -2.17
CA ALA A 25 -12.16 10.19 -3.44
C ALA A 25 -10.85 10.99 -3.36
N CYS A 26 -10.86 12.11 -2.65
CA CYS A 26 -9.66 12.92 -2.42
C CYS A 26 -8.53 12.12 -1.74
N PHE A 27 -8.85 11.23 -0.79
CA PHE A 27 -7.84 10.42 -0.11
C PHE A 27 -7.41 9.19 -0.92
N THR A 28 -8.35 8.53 -1.60
CA THR A 28 -8.03 7.34 -2.42
C THR A 28 -7.26 7.70 -3.69
N GLU A 29 -7.68 8.74 -4.43
CA GLU A 29 -7.04 9.14 -5.70
C GLU A 29 -5.65 9.74 -5.49
N ASN A 30 -5.39 10.34 -4.31
CA ASN A 30 -4.06 10.82 -3.93
C ASN A 30 -3.21 9.75 -3.23
N PHE A 31 -3.68 8.50 -3.20
CA PHE A 31 -3.00 7.36 -2.59
C PHE A 31 -2.55 7.62 -1.15
N ILE A 32 -3.42 8.22 -0.33
CA ILE A 32 -3.14 8.50 1.07
C ILE A 32 -3.32 7.23 1.90
N THR A 33 -2.20 6.58 2.21
CA THR A 33 -2.13 5.45 3.15
C THR A 33 -2.01 5.95 4.58
N GLY A 34 -2.15 5.04 5.54
CA GLY A 34 -1.96 5.33 6.95
C GLY A 34 -0.63 6.01 7.30
N ARG A 35 0.46 5.59 6.64
CA ARG A 35 1.78 6.24 6.79
C ARG A 35 1.81 7.66 6.23
N LYS A 36 1.10 7.92 5.13
CA LYS A 36 1.00 9.26 4.53
C LYS A 36 0.08 10.18 5.32
N LEU A 37 -0.85 9.63 6.10
CA LEU A 37 -1.76 10.40 6.95
C LEU A 37 -1.01 11.27 7.96
N ILE A 38 0.19 10.84 8.38
CA ILE A 38 1.11 11.60 9.25
C ILE A 38 1.45 12.98 8.68
N HIS A 39 1.48 13.10 7.35
CA HIS A 39 1.79 14.38 6.70
C HIS A 39 0.56 15.27 6.57
N VAL A 40 -0.67 14.76 6.71
CA VAL A 40 -1.92 15.51 6.45
C VAL A 40 -2.15 16.60 7.51
N ASN A 41 -2.18 17.86 7.04
CA ASN A 41 -2.32 19.08 7.84
C ASN A 41 -3.04 20.18 7.04
N CYS A 42 -3.33 21.32 7.67
CA CYS A 42 -4.02 22.43 7.00
C CYS A 42 -3.27 23.01 5.79
N ASN A 43 -1.97 22.75 5.62
CA ASN A 43 -1.20 23.26 4.49
C ASN A 43 -1.30 22.35 3.25
N ASN A 44 -1.47 21.04 3.43
CA ASN A 44 -1.54 20.10 2.31
C ASN A 44 -2.96 19.62 1.96
N LEU A 45 -3.93 19.76 2.86
CA LEU A 45 -5.34 19.46 2.59
C LEU A 45 -5.89 20.15 1.32
N PRO A 46 -5.56 21.42 1.02
CA PRO A 46 -5.98 22.05 -0.24
C PRO A 46 -5.41 21.35 -1.48
N LYS A 47 -4.18 20.82 -1.40
CA LYS A 47 -3.55 20.08 -2.50
C LYS A 47 -4.20 18.71 -2.72
N LEU A 48 -4.83 18.14 -1.68
CA LEU A 48 -5.61 16.91 -1.77
C LEU A 48 -7.03 17.14 -2.29
N GLY A 49 -7.48 18.39 -2.42
CA GLY A 49 -8.84 18.74 -2.85
C GLY A 49 -9.79 19.14 -1.70
N VAL A 50 -9.30 19.20 -0.46
CA VAL A 50 -10.06 19.71 0.68
C VAL A 50 -9.83 21.22 0.82
N THR A 51 -10.75 22.01 0.26
CA THR A 51 -10.61 23.48 0.18
C THR A 51 -11.49 24.25 1.16
N ASP A 52 -12.48 23.61 1.78
CA ASP A 52 -13.31 24.26 2.79
C ASP A 52 -12.53 24.40 4.10
N PHE A 53 -12.39 25.64 4.57
CA PHE A 53 -11.57 25.94 5.76
C PHE A 53 -12.09 25.25 7.03
N ARG A 54 -13.40 25.12 7.22
CA ARG A 54 -13.96 24.47 8.41
C ARG A 54 -13.68 22.98 8.37
N ASP A 55 -13.86 22.37 7.21
CA ASP A 55 -13.54 20.95 7.02
C ASP A 55 -12.05 20.69 7.24
N MET A 56 -11.17 21.58 6.76
CA MET A 56 -9.74 21.49 7.00
C MET A 56 -9.39 21.48 8.49
N LEU A 57 -10.02 22.35 9.29
CA LEU A 57 -9.80 22.39 10.74
C LEU A 57 -10.23 21.07 11.39
N VAL A 58 -11.42 20.57 11.08
CA VAL A 58 -11.95 19.35 11.71
C VAL A 58 -11.16 18.11 11.28
N ILE A 59 -10.84 17.97 10.00
CA ILE A 59 -10.04 16.86 9.49
C ILE A 59 -8.64 16.89 10.11
N SER A 60 -7.98 18.06 10.13
CA SER A 60 -6.65 18.16 10.74
C SER A 60 -6.65 17.82 12.24
N ALA A 61 -7.68 18.24 12.97
CA ALA A 61 -7.85 17.90 14.38
C ALA A 61 -8.10 16.39 14.58
N SER A 62 -8.93 15.79 13.72
CA SER A 62 -9.22 14.35 13.74
C SER A 62 -7.97 13.51 13.43
N VAL A 63 -7.14 13.96 12.49
CA VAL A 63 -5.82 13.35 12.22
C VAL A 63 -4.93 13.42 13.46
N ARG A 64 -4.82 14.59 14.09
CA ARG A 64 -4.01 14.74 15.32
C ARG A 64 -4.48 13.80 16.44
N LEU A 65 -5.79 13.68 16.63
CA LEU A 65 -6.38 12.75 17.60
C LEU A 65 -6.07 11.28 17.27
N LEU A 66 -6.20 10.87 16.00
CA LEU A 66 -5.88 9.51 15.57
C LEU A 66 -4.40 9.16 15.79
N LEU A 67 -3.51 10.11 15.47
CA LEU A 67 -2.06 9.94 15.62
C LEU A 67 -1.59 10.08 17.07
N GLY A 68 -2.43 10.59 17.97
CA GLY A 68 -2.06 10.88 19.35
C GLY A 68 -0.99 11.97 19.49
N ILE A 69 -0.95 12.92 18.54
CA ILE A 69 0.03 14.02 18.54
C ILE A 69 -0.62 15.31 19.02
N THR A 70 0.15 16.14 19.73
CA THR A 70 -0.31 17.47 20.12
C THR A 70 -0.23 18.45 18.96
N GLU A 71 -1.16 19.40 18.90
CA GLU A 71 -1.01 20.57 18.04
C GLU A 71 0.20 21.38 18.49
N THR A 72 1.05 21.81 17.56
CA THR A 72 2.18 22.69 17.87
C THR A 72 1.63 24.00 18.45
N PRO A 73 1.91 24.32 19.72
CA PRO A 73 1.49 25.57 20.33
C PRO A 73 2.08 26.77 19.58
N TRP A 74 1.31 27.85 19.48
CA TRP A 74 1.75 29.09 18.83
C TRP A 74 2.83 29.83 19.64
N ASP A 75 3.00 29.47 20.91
CA ASP A 75 3.91 30.05 21.90
C ASP A 75 5.16 29.19 22.17
N ASN A 76 5.41 28.15 21.36
CA ASN A 76 6.64 27.37 21.46
C ASN A 76 7.87 28.24 21.24
N SER A 77 8.85 28.11 22.12
CA SER A 77 10.15 28.77 21.95
C SER A 77 10.84 28.25 20.69
N ILE A 78 11.63 29.10 20.04
CA ILE A 78 12.49 28.67 18.91
C ILE A 78 13.53 27.65 19.39
N ALA A 79 13.86 27.65 20.69
CA ALA A 79 14.76 26.68 21.31
C ALA A 79 14.10 25.32 21.58
N ASP A 80 12.76 25.26 21.63
CA ASP A 80 12.04 24.02 21.86
C ASP A 80 11.87 23.26 20.54
N PRO A 81 11.80 21.91 20.58
CA PRO A 81 11.44 21.13 19.42
C PRO A 81 10.13 21.64 18.79
N ARG A 82 10.13 21.80 17.47
CA ARG A 82 8.94 22.28 16.74
C ARG A 82 7.74 21.33 16.85
N ARG A 83 7.99 20.07 17.22
CA ARG A 83 7.01 18.98 17.23
C ARG A 83 7.18 18.14 18.49
N ASP A 84 6.05 17.59 18.93
CA ASP A 84 5.97 16.56 19.96
C ASP A 84 6.83 15.34 19.59
N THR A 85 7.39 14.67 20.59
CA THR A 85 8.25 13.50 20.41
C THR A 85 7.52 12.38 19.68
N MET A 86 6.22 12.21 19.92
CA MET A 86 5.38 11.28 19.16
C MET A 86 5.29 11.68 17.68
N ALA A 87 5.13 12.97 17.37
CA ALA A 87 5.08 13.44 15.99
C ALA A 87 6.41 13.24 15.25
N LEU A 88 7.55 13.44 15.94
CA LEU A 88 8.87 13.16 15.39
C LEU A 88 9.05 11.66 15.11
N PHE A 89 8.66 10.81 16.07
CA PHE A 89 8.68 9.35 15.90
C PHE A 89 7.85 8.91 14.69
N LEU A 90 6.61 9.42 14.57
CA LEU A 90 5.73 9.08 13.46
C LEU A 90 6.27 9.58 12.12
N GLU A 91 6.95 10.73 12.07
CA GLU A 91 7.62 11.20 10.85
C GLU A 91 8.68 10.21 10.36
N VAL A 92 9.42 9.58 11.29
CA VAL A 92 10.35 8.49 10.97
C VAL A 92 9.58 7.25 10.47
N LYS A 93 8.51 6.84 11.17
CA LYS A 93 7.65 5.70 10.76
C LYS A 93 6.90 5.92 9.44
N SER A 94 6.79 7.17 8.97
CA SER A 94 6.14 7.46 7.69
C SER A 94 6.91 6.91 6.50
N ARG A 95 8.23 6.71 6.66
CA ARG A 95 9.11 6.09 5.66
C ARG A 95 9.01 4.57 5.75
N THR A 96 9.30 3.90 4.65
CA THR A 96 9.38 2.44 4.56
C THR A 96 10.83 2.01 4.53
N GLY A 97 11.17 0.94 5.26
CA GLY A 97 12.53 0.42 5.35
C GLY A 97 12.74 -0.42 6.60
N ARG A 98 13.64 -1.41 6.53
CA ARG A 98 13.89 -2.40 7.60
C ARG A 98 14.03 -1.72 8.97
N TRP A 99 14.94 -0.75 9.08
CA TRP A 99 15.18 0.00 10.32
C TRP A 99 13.96 0.80 10.78
N THR A 100 13.31 1.55 9.88
CA THR A 100 12.12 2.34 10.26
C THR A 100 10.96 1.45 10.68
N ASP A 101 10.84 0.26 10.12
CA ASP A 101 9.76 -0.67 10.41
C ASP A 101 9.97 -1.37 11.76
N SER A 102 11.22 -1.76 12.09
CA SER A 102 11.57 -2.30 13.40
C SER A 102 11.66 -1.25 14.52
N LEU A 103 11.86 0.03 14.19
CA LEU A 103 12.00 1.11 15.17
C LEU A 103 10.78 1.19 16.10
N THR A 104 11.04 1.00 17.40
CA THR A 104 10.08 1.18 18.48
C THR A 104 10.14 2.60 19.03
N TYR A 105 9.07 3.04 19.71
CA TYR A 105 9.05 4.36 20.34
C TYR A 105 10.14 4.49 21.42
N HIS A 106 10.41 3.42 22.17
CA HIS A 106 11.42 3.42 23.22
C HIS A 106 12.84 3.58 22.64
N HIS A 107 13.15 2.84 21.58
CA HIS A 107 14.43 2.96 20.88
C HIS A 107 14.62 4.36 20.29
N PHE A 108 13.55 4.93 19.76
CA PHE A 108 13.56 6.32 19.29
C PHE A 108 13.84 7.34 20.39
N LEU A 109 13.33 7.14 21.62
CA LEU A 109 13.64 8.02 22.76
C LEU A 109 15.12 7.96 23.15
N TYR A 110 15.73 6.78 23.15
CA TYR A 110 17.16 6.65 23.40
C TYR A 110 18.00 7.42 22.37
N TYR A 111 17.69 7.29 21.08
CA TYR A 111 18.37 8.05 20.03
C TYR A 111 18.23 9.57 20.18
N LEU A 112 17.13 10.07 20.74
CA LEU A 112 16.97 11.50 21.00
C LEU A 112 17.78 11.98 22.20
N GLU A 113 18.02 11.10 23.18
CA GLU A 113 18.76 11.41 24.39
C GLU A 113 20.28 11.35 24.16
N ASP A 114 20.73 10.39 23.34
CA ASP A 114 22.13 10.25 22.92
C ASP A 114 22.23 9.90 21.42
N PRO A 115 22.42 10.90 20.53
CA PRO A 115 22.54 10.68 19.08
C PRO A 115 23.79 9.92 18.67
N ASP A 116 24.81 9.90 19.53
CA ASP A 116 26.10 9.24 19.29
C ASP A 116 26.09 7.79 19.81
N ALA A 117 24.99 7.33 20.40
CA ALA A 117 24.81 5.94 20.81
C ALA A 117 24.77 5.04 19.56
N GLU A 118 25.84 4.27 19.36
CA GLU A 118 25.88 3.20 18.38
C GLU A 118 24.79 2.17 18.75
N PRO A 119 23.91 1.77 17.81
CA PRO A 119 22.99 0.68 18.06
C PRO A 119 23.81 -0.55 18.46
N GLU A 120 23.49 -1.15 19.61
CA GLU A 120 23.96 -2.50 19.89
C GLU A 120 23.38 -3.38 18.79
N ASP A 121 24.23 -3.86 17.88
CA ASP A 121 23.85 -4.78 16.82
C ASP A 121 23.26 -6.03 17.50
N GLU A 122 21.93 -6.16 17.46
CA GLU A 122 21.31 -7.47 17.67
C GLU A 122 21.78 -8.31 16.48
N GLU A 123 22.79 -9.15 16.71
CA GLU A 123 23.33 -10.09 15.73
C GLU A 123 22.16 -10.81 15.06
N ASP A 124 21.97 -10.55 13.76
CA ASP A 124 21.10 -11.37 12.92
C ASP A 124 21.64 -12.80 13.06
N GLU A 125 20.91 -13.69 13.75
CA GLU A 125 21.22 -15.12 13.68
C GLU A 125 21.09 -15.54 12.21
N GLU A 126 22.23 -15.70 11.55
CA GLU A 126 22.33 -16.26 10.21
C GLU A 126 21.78 -17.68 10.29
N ASP A 127 20.60 -17.91 9.70
CA ASP A 127 20.06 -19.24 9.46
C ASP A 127 21.12 -20.02 8.66
N GLU A 128 21.76 -21.01 9.30
CA GLU A 128 22.71 -21.92 8.66
C GLU A 128 22.01 -22.62 7.49
N ASP A 129 22.51 -22.37 6.27
CA ASP A 129 22.16 -23.13 5.07
C ASP A 129 22.55 -24.60 5.27
N ASP A 130 21.55 -25.48 5.39
CA ASP A 130 21.72 -26.93 5.28
C ASP A 130 22.09 -27.27 3.81
N GLU A 131 23.39 -27.32 3.51
CA GLU A 131 23.93 -28.14 2.41
C GLU A 131 23.81 -29.62 2.82
N ASP A 132 23.09 -30.44 2.02
CA ASP A 132 23.41 -31.86 1.73
C ASP A 132 22.31 -32.48 0.85
N ASP A 133 22.62 -32.78 -0.41
CA ASP A 133 22.84 -34.16 -0.88
C ASP A 133 22.77 -34.26 -2.42
N GLU A 134 23.86 -34.79 -2.98
CA GLU A 134 24.03 -35.24 -4.35
C GLU A 134 23.22 -36.53 -4.61
N GLU A 135 22.51 -36.63 -5.74
CA GLU A 135 22.15 -37.93 -6.33
C GLU A 135 22.39 -37.84 -7.84
N GLU A 136 23.43 -38.57 -8.29
CA GLU A 136 23.72 -38.87 -9.69
C GLU A 136 22.70 -39.90 -10.21
N ASP A 137 21.96 -39.58 -11.27
CA ASP A 137 21.14 -40.58 -11.98
C ASP A 137 21.82 -40.98 -13.31
N ASP A 138 22.23 -42.25 -13.34
CA ASP A 138 22.88 -42.99 -14.43
C ASP A 138 22.15 -42.93 -15.79
N GLU A 139 22.90 -42.56 -16.83
CA GLU A 139 22.52 -42.76 -18.24
C GLU A 139 22.72 -44.23 -18.65
N ASN A 140 21.64 -45.00 -18.78
CA ASN A 140 21.63 -46.28 -19.50
C ASN A 140 21.14 -46.07 -20.94
N GLU A 141 22.08 -46.12 -21.90
CA GLU A 141 21.81 -46.32 -23.32
C GLU A 141 21.57 -47.82 -23.59
N ASP A 142 20.34 -48.19 -23.93
CA ASP A 142 20.05 -49.49 -24.54
C ASP A 142 19.08 -49.34 -25.74
N ASP A 143 19.70 -49.38 -26.93
CA ASP A 143 19.39 -50.26 -28.05
C ASP A 143 17.95 -50.35 -28.66
N LYS A 144 17.95 -50.14 -29.99
CA LYS A 144 17.24 -50.89 -31.06
C LYS A 144 15.79 -50.54 -31.44
N ASN A 145 15.71 -49.89 -32.61
CA ASN A 145 15.12 -50.37 -33.88
C ASN A 145 13.63 -50.78 -33.99
N GLU A 146 13.09 -50.28 -35.12
CA GLU A 146 12.19 -50.93 -36.10
C GLU A 146 10.67 -50.66 -36.04
N ASP A 147 10.24 -49.95 -37.10
CA ASP A 147 9.15 -50.28 -38.02
C ASP A 147 7.73 -50.52 -37.50
N ASP A 148 6.81 -49.63 -37.88
CA ASP A 148 5.70 -49.92 -38.80
C ASP A 148 4.84 -48.65 -38.99
N LYS A 149 4.82 -48.05 -40.19
CA LYS A 149 3.86 -48.27 -41.29
C LYS A 149 2.44 -47.74 -41.04
N ASN A 150 1.96 -47.10 -42.11
CA ASN A 150 0.57 -46.89 -42.52
C ASN A 150 -0.19 -45.76 -41.82
N GLU A 151 -1.08 -45.02 -42.47
CA GLU A 151 -1.45 -44.69 -43.86
C GLU A 151 -2.63 -43.72 -43.64
N ASP A 152 -2.83 -42.78 -44.56
CA ASP A 152 -4.13 -42.19 -44.90
C ASP A 152 -5.08 -41.68 -43.78
N ASP A 153 -5.36 -40.36 -43.77
CA ASP A 153 -6.58 -39.93 -44.47
C ASP A 153 -6.71 -38.41 -44.56
N LYS A 154 -7.31 -38.02 -45.69
CA LYS A 154 -7.64 -36.66 -46.13
C LYS A 154 -8.99 -36.23 -45.54
N ASN A 155 -9.11 -34.95 -45.20
CA ASN A 155 -10.30 -34.09 -45.33
C ASN A 155 -9.86 -32.69 -44.84
N GLU A 156 -9.74 -31.62 -45.61
CA GLU A 156 -10.54 -31.02 -46.69
C GLU A 156 -12.01 -30.72 -46.33
N PHE A 157 -12.33 -29.42 -46.39
CA PHE A 157 -13.65 -28.77 -46.39
C PHE A 157 -14.44 -28.82 -45.05
N ASP A 158 -15.24 -27.83 -44.65
CA ASP A 158 -15.85 -26.73 -45.40
C ASP A 158 -16.20 -25.55 -44.47
N LYS A 159 -16.50 -24.44 -45.15
CA LYS A 159 -17.02 -23.16 -44.69
C LYS A 159 -18.46 -23.27 -44.13
N ASN A 160 -18.82 -22.30 -43.31
CA ASN A 160 -20.14 -21.65 -43.21
C ASN A 160 -19.93 -20.50 -42.20
N GLU A 161 -19.97 -19.20 -42.49
CA GLU A 161 -20.86 -18.37 -43.32
C GLU A 161 -22.36 -18.45 -43.00
N PHE A 162 -22.92 -17.26 -42.72
CA PHE A 162 -24.34 -16.84 -42.72
C PHE A 162 -25.20 -17.31 -41.54
N ASP A 163 -26.13 -16.54 -40.95
CA ASP A 163 -26.89 -15.35 -41.38
C ASP A 163 -27.33 -14.57 -40.11
N LYS A 164 -27.26 -13.22 -40.06
CA LYS A 164 -28.35 -12.24 -40.29
C LYS A 164 -29.74 -12.58 -39.71
N ASN A 165 -30.27 -11.61 -38.98
CA ASN A 165 -31.63 -11.03 -39.00
C ASN A 165 -31.72 -10.15 -37.74
N GLU A 166 -31.60 -8.82 -37.77
CA GLU A 166 -32.46 -7.81 -38.43
C GLU A 166 -33.93 -7.87 -37.98
N ASP A 167 -34.37 -6.69 -37.51
CA ASP A 167 -35.74 -6.21 -37.29
C ASP A 167 -36.56 -6.77 -36.11
N ASP A 168 -36.86 -5.89 -35.14
CA ASP A 168 -38.12 -5.16 -35.28
C ASP A 168 -38.21 -3.85 -34.46
N LYS A 169 -38.79 -2.88 -35.14
CA LYS A 169 -39.12 -1.52 -34.70
C LYS A 169 -40.32 -1.58 -33.75
N ASN A 170 -40.37 -0.68 -32.77
CA ASN A 170 -41.64 -0.05 -32.43
C ASN A 170 -41.42 1.35 -31.84
N GLU A 171 -41.38 2.30 -32.76
CA GLU A 171 -41.88 3.66 -32.59
C GLU A 171 -43.41 3.61 -32.57
N PHE A 172 -44.07 4.30 -31.62
CA PHE A 172 -45.38 4.98 -31.71
C PHE A 172 -45.84 5.27 -30.25
N ASP A 173 -45.66 6.46 -29.67
CA ASP A 173 -46.24 7.78 -29.97
C ASP A 173 -47.61 8.01 -29.27
N LYS A 174 -47.80 9.24 -28.75
CA LYS A 174 -49.00 9.86 -28.12
C LYS A 174 -49.19 9.53 -26.62
N ASN A 175 -49.44 10.47 -25.71
CA ASN A 175 -50.00 11.83 -25.81
C ASN A 175 -49.64 12.60 -24.53
#